data_AF-A0A4Y2K7Y4-F1
#
_entry.id   AF-A0A4Y2K7Y4-F1
#
_cell.length_a   1.000
_cell.length_b   1.000
_cell.length_c   1.000
_cell.angle_alpha   90.00
_cell.angle_beta   90.00
_cell.angle_gamma   90.00
#
_symmetry.space_group_name_H-M   'P 1'
#
loop_
_entity.id
_entity.type
_entity.pdbx_description
1 polymer ?
#
loop_
_entity_poly.entity_id
_entity_poly.type
_entity_poly.pdbx_seq_one_letter_code
_entity_poly.pdbx_strand_id
1 'polypeptide(L)'
;MTMLLLQLQKYYQQQTPLSSPDKSSSNSEGEEEFVLYFAKIKHETDSQEQNVALQKKLFTQRVTSALDRNKVSDLKAVRIMVPIEASLGEDTSSLSISRSTVHKVRKKARSEFVDVVAKNYSPK
;
A
#
# COMPACT_ATOMS: atom_id res chain seq x y z
N MET A 1 23.91 -12.35 39.98
CA MET A 1 22.78 -12.77 39.11
C MET A 1 21.45 -12.13 39.55
N THR A 2 21.38 -10.81 39.72
CA THR A 2 20.16 -10.12 40.21
C THR A 2 19.64 -9.05 39.25
N MET A 3 20.47 -8.60 38.29
CA MET A 3 20.08 -7.58 37.30
C MET A 3 19.07 -8.11 36.26
N LEU A 4 19.18 -9.37 35.85
CA LEU A 4 18.29 -10.01 34.87
C LEU A 4 16.85 -10.18 35.39
N LEU A 5 16.70 -10.52 36.68
CA LEU A 5 15.39 -10.64 37.33
C LEU A 5 14.69 -9.28 37.44
N LEU A 6 15.45 -8.21 37.72
CA LEU A 6 14.89 -6.86 37.77
C LEU A 6 14.44 -6.36 36.38
N GLN A 7 15.15 -6.72 35.31
CA GLN A 7 14.76 -6.37 33.95
C GLN A 7 13.51 -7.10 33.49
N LEU A 8 13.40 -8.40 33.82
CA LEU A 8 12.19 -9.19 33.55
C LEU A 8 10.97 -8.66 34.32
N GLN A 9 11.15 -8.26 35.58
CA GLN A 9 10.04 -7.72 36.38
C GLN A 9 9.55 -6.35 35.86
N LYS A 10 10.46 -5.50 35.36
CA LYS A 10 10.09 -4.25 34.69
C LYS A 10 9.36 -4.48 33.37
N TYR A 11 9.75 -5.50 32.60
CA TYR A 11 9.07 -5.88 31.36
C TYR A 11 7.61 -6.30 31.61
N TYR A 12 7.36 -7.08 32.66
CA TYR A 12 6.00 -7.52 33.00
C TYR A 12 5.10 -6.41 33.57
N GLN A 13 5.66 -5.39 34.23
CA GLN A 13 4.87 -4.27 34.75
C GLN A 13 4.39 -3.27 33.68
N GLN A 14 4.99 -3.26 32.49
CA GLN A 14 4.56 -2.37 31.40
C GLN A 14 3.37 -2.93 30.59
N GLN A 15 2.93 -4.16 30.88
CA GLN A 15 1.71 -4.70 30.31
C GLN A 15 0.53 -4.45 31.27
N THR A 16 0.03 -3.22 31.29
CA THR A 16 -1.27 -2.88 31.86
C THR A 16 -2.37 -3.22 30.86
N PRO A 17 -3.26 -4.19 31.13
CA PRO A 17 -4.49 -4.34 30.37
C PRO A 17 -5.52 -3.34 30.91
N LEU A 18 -5.86 -2.32 30.11
CA LEU A 18 -6.99 -1.44 30.41
C LEU A 18 -8.31 -2.16 30.12
N SER A 19 -8.99 -2.55 31.20
CA SER A 19 -10.43 -2.37 31.44
C SER A 19 -11.46 -2.82 30.38
N SER A 20 -12.32 -3.78 30.74
CA SER A 20 -13.71 -3.89 30.23
C SER A 20 -14.69 -3.14 31.16
N PRO A 21 -15.81 -2.56 30.65
CA PRO A 21 -17.05 -3.34 30.60
C PRO A 21 -17.96 -3.11 29.37
N ASP A 22 -18.61 -4.22 28.97
CA ASP A 22 -19.86 -4.49 28.24
C ASP A 22 -20.60 -3.50 27.29
N LYS A 23 -21.02 -4.14 26.16
CA LYS A 23 -22.18 -3.90 25.26
C LYS A 23 -22.18 -2.68 24.33
N SER A 24 -21.86 -2.91 23.04
CA SER A 24 -22.86 -3.02 21.95
C SER A 24 -22.21 -3.14 20.56
N SER A 25 -22.76 -4.05 19.76
CA SER A 25 -22.82 -4.09 18.28
C SER A 25 -21.53 -4.20 17.44
N SER A 26 -21.18 -5.46 17.13
CA SER A 26 -21.06 -6.05 15.79
C SER A 26 -20.24 -5.34 14.69
N ASN A 27 -19.18 -6.06 14.29
CA ASN A 27 -18.38 -6.00 13.05
C ASN A 27 -17.51 -4.76 12.79
N SER A 28 -16.32 -4.75 13.39
CA SER A 28 -15.15 -4.04 12.86
C SER A 28 -14.14 -5.06 12.38
N GLU A 29 -14.00 -5.20 11.06
CA GLU A 29 -12.90 -5.94 10.45
C GLU A 29 -11.58 -5.43 11.03
N GLY A 30 -10.73 -6.35 11.48
CA GLY A 30 -9.42 -6.05 12.06
C GLY A 30 -8.51 -5.41 11.02
N GLU A 31 -8.56 -4.08 10.93
CA GLU A 31 -7.51 -3.29 10.28
C GLU A 31 -6.35 -3.22 11.26
N GLU A 32 -5.51 -4.26 11.25
CA GLU A 32 -4.17 -4.18 11.84
C GLU A 32 -3.49 -2.90 11.33
N GLU A 33 -3.13 -2.03 12.27
CA GLU A 33 -2.56 -0.71 12.04
C GLU A 33 -1.18 -0.86 11.36
N PHE A 34 -1.18 -0.95 10.03
CA PHE A 34 0.05 -1.03 9.25
C PHE A 34 0.72 0.34 9.23
N VAL A 35 1.65 0.56 10.17
CA VAL A 35 2.46 1.78 10.27
C VAL A 35 3.60 1.73 9.26
N LEU A 36 3.41 2.36 8.10
CA LEU A 36 4.48 2.63 7.15
C LEU A 36 5.31 3.83 7.64
N TYR A 37 6.56 3.58 8.03
CA TYR A 37 7.53 4.63 8.36
C TYR A 37 8.00 5.33 7.08
N PHE A 38 7.26 6.35 6.63
CA PHE A 38 7.75 7.26 5.59
C PHE A 38 8.64 8.32 6.25
N ALA A 39 9.97 8.20 6.08
CA ALA A 39 10.88 9.29 6.38
C ALA A 39 10.56 10.46 5.44
N LYS A 40 10.29 11.64 6.01
CA LYS A 40 10.00 12.87 5.25
C LYS A 40 11.30 13.38 4.62
N ILE A 41 11.54 13.11 3.34
CA ILE A 41 12.71 13.60 2.60
C ILE A 41 12.28 14.77 1.70
N LYS A 42 13.04 15.87 1.75
CA LYS A 42 12.86 17.04 0.88
C LYS A 42 13.34 16.66 -0.53
N HIS A 43 12.45 16.70 -1.53
CA HIS A 43 12.79 16.33 -2.91
C HIS A 43 13.44 17.50 -3.66
N GLU A 44 14.62 17.23 -4.22
CA GLU A 44 15.21 17.99 -5.34
C GLU A 44 14.57 17.54 -6.67
N THR A 45 14.48 18.50 -7.60
CA THR A 45 13.63 18.52 -8.80
C THR A 45 13.92 17.45 -9.86
N ASP A 46 15.07 16.78 -9.82
CA ASP A 46 15.45 15.73 -10.79
C ASP A 46 14.72 14.38 -10.55
N SER A 47 14.08 14.23 -9.40
CA SER A 47 13.43 12.97 -8.97
C SER A 47 12.07 12.69 -9.65
N GLN A 48 11.47 13.68 -10.33
CA GLN A 48 10.09 13.56 -10.81
C GLN A 48 9.98 12.72 -12.10
N GLU A 49 10.91 12.84 -13.04
CA GLU A 49 10.87 12.08 -14.30
C GLU A 49 11.17 10.58 -14.07
N GLN A 50 12.16 10.29 -13.23
CA GLN A 50 12.49 8.91 -12.84
C GLN A 50 11.30 8.25 -12.13
N ASN A 51 10.60 8.99 -11.29
CA ASN A 51 9.43 8.49 -10.61
C ASN A 51 8.27 8.15 -11.56
N VAL A 52 8.00 8.99 -12.57
CA VAL A 52 6.98 8.70 -13.59
C VAL A 52 7.35 7.47 -14.42
N ALA A 53 8.64 7.30 -14.76
CA ALA A 53 9.12 6.12 -15.46
C ALA A 53 8.96 4.84 -14.63
N LEU A 54 9.32 4.88 -13.35
CA LEU A 54 9.16 3.77 -12.40
C LEU A 54 7.68 3.41 -12.21
N GLN A 55 6.80 4.40 -12.06
CA GLN A 55 5.35 4.16 -11.98
C GLN A 55 4.81 3.48 -13.23
N LYS A 56 5.30 3.84 -14.43
CA LYS A 56 4.90 3.16 -15.69
C LYS A 56 5.42 1.72 -15.75
N LYS A 57 6.64 1.46 -15.25
CA LYS A 57 7.23 0.11 -15.16
C LYS A 57 6.44 -0.78 -14.20
N LEU A 58 6.00 -0.21 -13.08
CA LEU A 58 5.27 -0.92 -12.03
C LEU A 58 3.81 -1.20 -12.40
N PHE A 59 3.10 -0.19 -12.89
CA PHE A 59 1.70 -0.32 -13.27
C PHE A 59 1.53 -0.66 -14.75
N THR A 60 1.99 -1.85 -15.13
CA THR A 60 1.67 -2.41 -16.44
C THR A 60 0.20 -2.80 -16.53
N GLN A 61 -0.33 -2.98 -17.75
CA GLN A 61 -1.68 -3.49 -17.98
C GLN A 61 -1.92 -4.85 -17.29
N ARG A 62 -0.89 -5.70 -17.22
CA ARG A 62 -0.96 -7.00 -16.53
C ARG A 62 -1.18 -6.83 -15.04
N VAL A 63 -0.44 -5.91 -14.43
CA VAL A 63 -0.54 -5.61 -13.00
C VAL A 63 -1.88 -4.96 -12.68
N THR A 64 -2.30 -3.95 -13.43
CA THR A 64 -3.59 -3.27 -13.20
C THR A 64 -4.78 -4.20 -13.39
N SER A 65 -4.76 -5.05 -14.43
CA SER A 65 -5.80 -6.06 -14.64
C SER A 65 -5.80 -7.14 -13.56
N ALA A 66 -4.65 -7.57 -13.05
CA ALA A 66 -4.57 -8.50 -11.92
C ALA A 66 -5.18 -7.91 -10.65
N LEU A 67 -4.91 -6.64 -10.35
CA LEU A 67 -5.52 -5.94 -9.21
C LEU A 67 -7.04 -5.82 -9.35
N ASP A 68 -7.53 -5.52 -10.55
CA ASP A 68 -8.97 -5.44 -10.85
C ASP A 68 -9.66 -6.80 -10.71
N ARG A 69 -9.08 -7.86 -11.29
CA ARG A 69 -9.62 -9.23 -11.22
C ARG A 69 -9.70 -9.76 -9.79
N ASN A 70 -8.69 -9.47 -8.98
CA ASN A 70 -8.63 -9.87 -7.58
C ASN A 70 -9.35 -8.89 -6.63
N LYS A 71 -10.05 -7.89 -7.17
CA LYS A 71 -10.80 -6.88 -6.39
C LYS A 71 -9.96 -6.21 -5.29
N VAL A 72 -8.66 -6.03 -5.54
CA VAL A 72 -7.74 -5.40 -4.59
C VAL A 72 -8.09 -3.91 -4.49
N SER A 73 -8.33 -3.42 -3.27
CA SER A 73 -8.58 -1.99 -3.04
C SER A 73 -7.31 -1.18 -3.29
N ASP A 74 -7.45 0.10 -3.63
CA ASP A 74 -6.27 0.95 -3.90
C ASP A 74 -5.32 1.02 -2.69
N LEU A 75 -5.86 1.00 -1.46
CA LEU A 75 -5.04 0.96 -0.24
C LEU A 75 -4.29 -0.37 -0.10
N LYS A 76 -4.96 -1.51 -0.33
CA LYS A 76 -4.34 -2.84 -0.28
C LYS A 76 -3.27 -2.98 -1.37
N ALA A 77 -3.49 -2.40 -2.55
CA ALA A 77 -2.50 -2.40 -3.63
C ALA A 77 -1.21 -1.71 -3.21
N VAL A 78 -1.27 -0.53 -2.58
CA VAL A 78 -0.07 0.14 -2.04
C VAL A 78 0.64 -0.74 -1.02
N ARG A 79 -0.11 -1.31 -0.07
CA ARG A 79 0.44 -2.20 0.98
C ARG A 79 1.16 -3.43 0.41
N ILE A 80 0.71 -3.95 -0.73
CA ILE A 80 1.32 -5.11 -1.39
C ILE A 80 2.52 -4.70 -2.24
N MET A 81 2.40 -3.63 -3.02
CA MET A 81 3.41 -3.27 -4.03
C MET A 81 4.68 -2.69 -3.40
N VAL A 82 4.57 -1.87 -2.36
CA VAL A 82 5.75 -1.23 -1.75
C VAL A 82 6.74 -2.27 -1.18
N PRO A 83 6.32 -3.29 -0.40
CA PRO A 83 7.24 -4.34 0.07
C PRO A 83 7.78 -5.24 -1.05
N ILE A 84 7.01 -5.48 -2.11
CA ILE A 84 7.47 -6.28 -3.26
C ILE A 84 8.62 -5.57 -3.96
N GLU A 85 8.47 -4.28 -4.27
CA GLU A 85 9.54 -3.50 -4.90
C GLU A 85 10.79 -3.41 -4.03
N ALA A 86 10.61 -3.22 -2.71
CA ALA A 86 11.71 -3.27 -1.75
C ALA A 86 12.45 -4.62 -1.83
N SER A 87 11.71 -5.72 -1.94
CA SER A 87 12.26 -7.08 -2.05
C SER A 87 12.96 -7.33 -3.40
N LEU A 88 12.57 -6.60 -4.44
CA LEU A 88 13.21 -6.62 -5.76
C LEU A 88 14.45 -5.70 -5.84
N GLY A 89 14.79 -5.01 -4.75
CA GLY A 89 15.96 -4.13 -4.67
C GLY A 89 15.72 -2.73 -5.21
N GLU A 90 14.47 -2.35 -5.47
CA GLU A 90 14.11 -0.98 -5.86
C GLU A 90 14.00 -0.10 -4.61
N ASP A 91 14.48 1.14 -4.71
CA ASP A 91 14.46 2.08 -3.59
C ASP A 91 13.03 2.60 -3.36
N THR A 92 12.40 2.12 -2.28
CA THR A 92 11.03 2.54 -1.89
C THR A 92 10.89 4.05 -1.66
N SER A 93 11.97 4.76 -1.33
CA SER A 93 11.93 6.21 -1.15
C SER A 93 11.77 6.95 -2.48
N SER A 94 12.29 6.36 -3.56
CA SER A 94 12.09 6.84 -4.94
C SER A 94 10.70 6.50 -5.48
N LEU A 95 10.00 5.56 -4.83
CA LEU A 95 8.73 5.01 -5.25
C LEU A 95 7.56 5.83 -4.67
N SER A 96 7.24 6.97 -5.28
CA SER A 96 6.09 7.83 -4.90
C SER A 96 4.70 7.19 -5.20
N ILE A 97 4.45 6.01 -4.68
CA ILE A 97 3.17 5.29 -4.83
C ILE A 97 2.27 5.67 -3.68
N SER A 98 1.27 6.50 -4.00
CA SER A 98 0.15 6.78 -3.11
C SER A 98 -1.11 6.04 -3.56
N ARG A 99 -2.09 5.91 -2.66
CA ARG A 99 -3.44 5.45 -3.02
C ARG A 99 -4.01 6.23 -4.20
N SER A 100 -3.78 7.55 -4.23
CA SER A 100 -4.26 8.42 -5.32
C SER A 100 -3.57 8.12 -6.66
N THR A 101 -2.29 7.77 -6.62
CA THR A 101 -1.51 7.34 -7.80
C THR A 101 -2.12 6.07 -8.37
N VAL A 102 -2.31 5.04 -7.54
CA VAL A 102 -2.96 3.77 -7.92
C VAL A 102 -4.33 4.03 -8.55
N HIS A 103 -5.14 4.86 -7.89
CA HIS A 103 -6.49 5.20 -8.36
C HIS A 103 -6.47 5.83 -9.76
N LYS A 104 -5.64 6.85 -9.96
CA LYS A 104 -5.50 7.54 -11.25
C LYS A 104 -5.05 6.58 -12.36
N VAL A 105 -4.06 5.74 -12.07
CA VAL A 105 -3.54 4.78 -13.05
C VAL A 105 -4.58 3.73 -13.43
N ARG A 106 -5.31 3.17 -12.46
CA ARG A 106 -6.40 2.21 -12.75
C ARG A 106 -7.53 2.85 -13.53
N LYS A 107 -7.92 4.08 -13.18
CA LYS A 107 -8.96 4.83 -13.91
C LYS A 107 -8.54 5.02 -15.38
N LYS A 108 -7.29 5.41 -15.62
CA LYS A 108 -6.72 5.56 -16.97
C LYS A 108 -6.75 4.24 -17.75
N ALA A 109 -6.24 3.16 -17.15
CA ALA A 109 -6.19 1.84 -17.79
C ALA A 109 -7.59 1.31 -18.16
N ARG A 110 -8.61 1.56 -17.32
CA ARG A 110 -10.00 1.19 -17.61
C ARG A 110 -10.56 2.01 -18.78
N SER A 111 -10.29 3.31 -18.82
CA SER A 111 -10.69 4.17 -19.95
C SER A 111 -10.06 3.69 -21.25
N GLU A 112 -8.75 3.45 -21.26
CA GLU A 112 -8.03 2.96 -22.43
C GLU A 112 -8.58 1.60 -22.90
N PHE A 113 -8.93 0.71 -21.96
CA PHE A 113 -9.57 -0.56 -22.29
C PHE A 113 -10.95 -0.36 -22.96
N VAL A 114 -11.79 0.53 -22.43
CA VAL A 114 -13.09 0.86 -23.03
C VAL A 114 -12.92 1.41 -24.45
N ASP A 115 -11.96 2.31 -24.67
CA ASP A 115 -11.67 2.87 -25.99
C ASP A 115 -11.23 1.79 -26.99
N VAL A 116 -10.40 0.85 -26.55
CA VAL A 116 -9.96 -0.30 -27.36
C VAL A 116 -11.14 -1.21 -27.69
N VAL A 117 -12.02 -1.48 -26.73
CA VAL A 117 -13.20 -2.33 -26.96
C VAL A 117 -14.16 -1.64 -27.94
N ALA A 118 -14.44 -0.35 -27.75
CA ALA A 118 -15.28 0.42 -28.66
C ALA A 118 -14.74 0.37 -30.10
N LYS A 119 -13.44 0.65 -30.29
CA LYS A 119 -12.82 0.62 -31.63
C LYS A 119 -12.89 -0.75 -32.32
N ASN A 120 -12.73 -1.84 -31.57
CA ASN A 120 -12.62 -3.18 -32.15
C ASN A 120 -13.97 -3.91 -32.28
N TYR A 121 -14.97 -3.53 -31.48
CA TYR A 121 -16.23 -4.26 -31.37
C TYR A 121 -17.47 -3.38 -31.62
N SER A 122 -17.31 -2.20 -32.23
CA SER A 122 -18.45 -1.43 -32.71
C SER A 122 -19.24 -2.25 -33.75
N PRO A 123 -20.54 -2.52 -33.52
CA PRO A 123 -21.37 -3.17 -34.52
C PRO A 123 -21.44 -2.29 -35.77
N LYS A 124 -21.35 -2.92 -36.94
CA LYS A 124 -21.47 -2.27 -38.25
C LYS A 124 -22.92 -1.91 -38.57
#